data_AF-A0A3A0BHT3-F1
#
_entry.id   AF-A0A3A0BHT3-F1
#
_cell.length_a   1.000
_cell.length_b   1.000
_cell.length_c   1.000
_cell.angle_alpha   90.00
_cell.angle_beta   90.00
_cell.angle_gamma   90.00
#
_symmetry.space_group_name_H-M   'P 1'
#
loop_
_entity.id
_entity.type
_entity.pdbx_description
1 polymer ?
#
loop_
_entity_poly.entity_id
_entity_poly.type
_entity_poly.pdbx_seq_one_letter_code
_entity_poly.pdbx_strand_id
1 'polypeptide(L)' 'MANLMDIAESLAKEGRLAQDYVRYQGEATNEEFKSQLKQLERLSVDKMRILRKIIVDGPWLEHEEGSSSE' A
#
# COMPACT_ATOMS: atom_id res chain seq x y z
N MET A 1 -17.79 8.17 0.80
CA MET A 1 -17.44 6.91 1.51
C MET A 1 -16.38 6.23 0.68
N ALA A 2 -15.18 6.01 1.20
CA ALA A 2 -14.18 5.19 0.52
C ALA A 2 -14.68 3.74 0.53
N ASN A 3 -14.69 3.07 -0.63
CA ASN A 3 -15.05 1.66 -0.71
C ASN A 3 -13.77 0.79 -0.66
N LEU A 4 -13.92 -0.52 -0.38
CA LEU A 4 -12.79 -1.46 -0.26
C LEU A 4 -11.90 -1.48 -1.53
N MET A 5 -12.51 -1.33 -2.70
CA MET A 5 -11.82 -1.35 -3.98
C MET A 5 -10.89 -0.15 -4.15
N ASP A 6 -11.30 1.05 -3.72
CA ASP A 6 -10.47 2.27 -3.75
C ASP A 6 -9.22 2.11 -2.85
N ILE A 7 -9.40 1.45 -1.69
CA ILE A 7 -8.31 1.18 -0.74
C ILE A 7 -7.34 0.15 -1.32
N ALA A 8 -7.86 -0.90 -1.97
CA ALA A 8 -7.04 -1.90 -2.64
C ALA A 8 -6.25 -1.32 -3.82
N GLU A 9 -6.87 -0.44 -4.62
CA GLU A 9 -6.19 0.28 -5.70
C GLU A 9 -5.07 1.18 -5.16
N SER A 10 -5.37 1.91 -4.08
CA SER A 10 -4.37 2.75 -3.39
C SER A 10 -3.20 1.92 -2.87
N LEU A 11 -3.47 0.73 -2.29
CA LEU A 11 -2.43 -0.18 -1.82
C LEU A 11 -1.54 -0.65 -2.98
N ALA A 12 -2.13 -1.04 -4.11
CA ALA A 12 -1.38 -1.44 -5.29
C ALA A 12 -0.54 -0.29 -5.88
N LYS A 13 -1.08 0.93 -5.87
CA LYS A 13 -0.37 2.13 -6.32
C LYS A 13 0.85 2.43 -5.46
N GLU A 14 0.72 2.42 -4.14
CA GLU A 14 1.85 2.65 -3.24
C GLU A 14 2.92 1.55 -3.38
N GLY A 15 2.52 0.31 -3.65
CA GLY A 15 3.46 -0.78 -3.98
C GLY A 15 4.28 -0.53 -5.24
N ARG A 16 3.65 -0.03 -6.32
CA ARG A 16 4.36 0.36 -7.54
C ARG A 16 5.31 1.53 -7.30
N LEU A 17 4.87 2.55 -6.56
CA LEU A 17 5.71 3.70 -6.22
C LEU A 17 6.94 3.30 -5.43
N ALA A 18 6.79 2.43 -4.42
CA ALA A 18 7.93 1.92 -3.65
C ALA A 18 8.96 1.21 -4.55
N GLN A 19 8.50 0.37 -5.49
CA GLN A 19 9.37 -0.30 -6.46
C GLN A 19 10.09 0.70 -7.39
N ASP A 20 9.37 1.69 -7.89
CA ASP A 20 9.96 2.75 -8.73
C ASP A 20 11.02 3.55 -7.97
N TYR A 21 10.79 3.90 -6.71
CA TYR A 21 11.78 4.59 -5.89
C TYR A 21 13.04 3.75 -5.68
N VAL A 22 12.92 2.44 -5.47
CA VAL A 22 14.08 1.53 -5.39
C VAL A 22 14.84 1.51 -6.72
N ARG A 23 14.14 1.44 -7.85
CA ARG A 23 14.76 1.49 -9.17
C ARG A 23 15.52 2.81 -9.38
N TYR A 24 14.89 3.95 -9.09
CA TYR A 24 15.53 5.26 -9.22
C TYR A 24 16.74 5.44 -8.28
N GLN A 25 16.73 4.81 -7.10
CA GLN A 25 17.90 4.80 -6.21
C GLN A 25 19.12 4.12 -6.86
N GLY A 26 18.88 3.03 -7.62
CA GLY A 26 19.93 2.31 -8.36
C GLY A 26 20.47 3.09 -9.56
N GLU A 27 19.65 3.96 -10.16
CA GLU A 27 20.01 4.80 -11.31
C GLU A 27 20.63 6.14 -10.90
N ALA A 28 20.32 6.64 -9.69
CA ALA A 28 20.80 7.93 -9.22
C ALA A 28 22.30 7.93 -8.93
N THR A 29 22.98 9.04 -9.25
CA THR A 29 24.40 9.26 -8.92
C THR A 29 24.58 10.27 -7.78
N ASN A 30 23.57 11.11 -7.52
CA ASN A 30 23.57 12.09 -6.44
C ASN A 30 23.08 11.44 -5.13
N GLU A 31 23.92 11.48 -4.09
CA GLU A 31 23.64 10.86 -2.79
C GLU A 31 22.52 11.54 -2.00
N GLU A 32 22.35 12.86 -2.12
CA GLU A 32 21.22 13.57 -1.50
C GLU A 32 19.90 13.14 -2.14
N PHE A 33 19.86 13.05 -3.47
CA PHE A 33 18.70 12.57 -4.20
C PHE A 33 18.36 11.11 -3.87
N LYS A 34 19.38 10.22 -3.75
CA LYS A 34 19.18 8.85 -3.26
C LYS A 34 18.55 8.83 -1.86
N SER A 35 19.02 9.69 -0.96
CA SER A 35 18.46 9.80 0.39
C SER A 35 16.99 10.20 0.36
N GLN A 36 16.62 11.17 -0.50
CA GLN A 36 15.23 11.57 -0.70
C GLN A 36 14.38 10.43 -1.27
N LEU A 37 14.87 9.70 -2.28
CA LEU A 37 14.17 8.54 -2.84
C LEU A 37 13.95 7.44 -1.80
N LYS A 38 14.95 7.19 -0.93
CA LYS A 38 14.83 6.24 0.19
C LYS A 38 13.80 6.68 1.23
N GLN A 39 13.65 7.98 1.46
CA GLN A 39 12.58 8.50 2.33
C GLN A 39 11.20 8.30 1.70
N LEU A 40 11.06 8.56 0.39
CA LEU A 40 9.82 8.34 -0.35
C LEU A 40 9.41 6.86 -0.38
N GLU A 41 10.37 5.96 -0.62
CA GLU A 41 10.18 4.50 -0.53
C GLU A 41 9.61 4.11 0.83
N ARG A 42 10.23 4.56 1.93
CA ARG A 42 9.77 4.28 3.30
C ARG A 42 8.35 4.76 3.53
N LEU A 43 8.03 5.99 3.10
CA LEU A 43 6.69 6.54 3.24
C LEU A 43 5.64 5.72 2.48
N SER A 44 5.94 5.28 1.25
CA SER A 44 5.03 4.40 0.49
C SER A 44 4.84 3.05 1.19
N VAL A 45 5.91 2.44 1.71
CA VAL A 45 5.81 1.18 2.47
C VAL A 45 4.99 1.35 3.76
N ASP A 46 5.17 2.45 4.49
CA ASP A 46 4.40 2.71 5.71
C ASP A 46 2.91 2.94 5.38
N LYS A 47 2.59 3.65 4.30
CA LYS A 47 1.21 3.76 3.81
C LYS A 47 0.63 2.40 3.44
N MET A 48 1.39 1.54 2.75
CA MET A 48 0.93 0.17 2.45
C MET A 48 0.60 -0.61 3.72
N ARG A 49 1.41 -0.47 4.78
CA ARG A 49 1.13 -1.12 6.07
C ARG A 49 -0.20 -0.64 6.66
N ILE A 50 -0.46 0.67 6.60
CA ILE A 50 -1.73 1.26 7.08
C ILE A 50 -2.90 0.78 6.23
N LEU A 51 -2.81 0.85 4.90
CA LEU A 51 -3.87 0.42 3.99
C LEU A 51 -4.18 -1.07 4.14
N ARG A 52 -3.15 -1.91 4.29
CA ARG A 52 -3.32 -3.35 4.57
C ARG A 52 -4.01 -3.58 5.91
N LYS A 53 -3.65 -2.83 6.95
CA LYS A 53 -4.32 -2.91 8.25
C LYS A 53 -5.80 -2.54 8.12
N ILE A 54 -6.11 -1.47 7.40
CA ILE A 54 -7.50 -1.09 7.13
C ILE A 54 -8.24 -2.24 6.44
N ILE A 55 -7.69 -2.82 5.35
CA ILE A 55 -8.25 -3.97 4.62
C ILE A 55 -8.50 -5.18 5.54
N VAL A 56 -7.61 -5.47 6.47
CA VAL A 56 -7.74 -6.65 7.36
C VAL A 56 -8.73 -6.40 8.49
N ASP A 57 -8.72 -5.21 9.09
CA ASP A 57 -9.49 -4.89 10.29
C ASP A 57 -10.90 -4.34 9.96
N GLY A 58 -11.23 -4.16 8.68
CA GLY A 58 -12.46 -3.48 8.29
C GLY A 58 -13.72 -4.36 8.23
N PRO A 59 -14.91 -3.74 8.28
CA PRO A 59 -16.20 -4.40 8.52
C PRO A 59 -16.77 -5.21 7.33
N TRP A 60 -15.98 -5.46 6.29
CA TRP A 60 -16.41 -6.22 5.10
C TRP A 60 -16.25 -7.73 5.23
N LEU A 61 -15.52 -8.21 6.24
CA LEU A 61 -15.32 -9.64 6.49
C LEU A 61 -16.47 -10.27 7.32
N GLU A 62 -17.42 -9.47 7.82
CA GLU A 62 -18.48 -9.92 8.75
C GLU A 62 -19.70 -10.58 8.08
N HIS A 63 -19.67 -10.88 6.76
CA HIS A 63 -20.86 -11.30 6.01
C HIS A 63 -20.81 -12.70 5.34
N GLU A 64 -19.92 -13.61 5.75
CA GLU A 64 -19.90 -15.00 5.19
C GLU A 64 -20.26 -16.12 6.20
N GLU A 65 -20.81 -15.82 7.37
CA GLU A 65 -21.39 -16.84 8.27
C GLU A 65 -22.91 -16.63 8.43
N GLY A 66 -23.71 -17.07 7.46
CA GLY A 66 -25.17 -16.95 7.59
C GLY A 66 -26.06 -17.48 6.47
N SER A 67 -25.55 -18.23 5.49
CA SER A 67 -26.41 -18.89 4.50
C SER A 67 -25.95 -20.33 4.26
N SER A 68 -26.10 -21.15 5.29
CA SER A 68 -26.24 -22.59 5.17
C SER A 68 -27.29 -23.02 6.19
N SER A 69 -28.54 -22.71 5.85
CA SER A 69 -29.71 -23.33 6.45
C SER A 69 -30.63 -23.77 5.32
N GLU A 70 -30.67 -25.09 5.15
CA GLU A 70 -31.76 -25.94 4.63
C GLU A 70 -32.06 -25.96 3.13
#